data_AF-E2N7S6-F1
#
_entry.id   AF-E2N7S6-F1
#
_cell.length_a   1.000
_cell.length_b   1.000
_cell.length_c   1.000
_cell.angle_alpha   90.00
_cell.angle_beta   90.00
_cell.angle_gamma   90.00
#
_symmetry.space_group_name_H-M   'P 1'
#
loop_
_entity.id
_entity.type
_entity.pdbx_description
1 polymer ?
#
loop_
_entity_poly.entity_id
_entity_poly.type
_entity_poly.pdbx_seq_one_letter_code
_entity_poly.pdbx_strand_id
1 'polypeptide(L)'
;MKKLFEKIVEGILACSGFVTSITIVLIILFLFSEALGLFNSRVIEEGYVLALNKDNKVTELTPAQIKDVFDEEITNWNEVGGQDMPIRLFRLEDITQYYTEEELGPSYEHAGARITELVERTPGIIAFVPQQFIVRQDSVHLLRDNTISVKDVFAGAEWFPTATPAAQFGFLPLITGTLWVSLFAILIALPFGLSVAIYMSEVANPKVRNLLKPIIELLSGIPSVVYGFFGLIVIVPLIQKVFDLPVGESGLAGSIVLAIMALPTIITVTEDAMRNCPRAMREASLALGASQWQTIYKVVIPYSVSGITSGVVLGIGRAIGETMAVLMVTGNAAVIPHTILEPLRTIPATIAAELGEAPAGGAHYEALFLLGVVLFFISLLINFTVEAVSARKR
;
A
#
# COMPACT_ATOMS: atom_id res chain seq x y z
N MET A 1 -50.41 19.48 1.03
CA MET A 1 -49.56 18.52 1.78
C MET A 1 -48.62 17.73 0.87
N LYS A 2 -49.09 17.03 -0.17
CA LYS A 2 -48.22 16.25 -1.09
C LYS A 2 -47.05 17.04 -1.72
N LYS A 3 -47.31 18.22 -2.31
CA LYS A 3 -46.26 19.08 -2.90
C LYS A 3 -45.24 19.63 -1.90
N LEU A 4 -45.64 19.82 -0.64
CA LEU A 4 -44.73 20.27 0.43
C LEU A 4 -43.83 19.10 0.85
N PHE A 5 -44.40 17.90 0.99
CA PHE A 5 -43.66 16.68 1.27
C PHE A 5 -42.67 16.33 0.15
N GLU A 6 -43.08 16.43 -1.12
CA GLU A 6 -42.20 16.25 -2.28
C GLU A 6 -41.00 17.20 -2.26
N LYS A 7 -41.23 18.51 -2.01
CA LYS A 7 -40.14 19.49 -1.88
C LYS A 7 -39.21 19.20 -0.70
N ILE A 8 -39.74 18.72 0.42
CA ILE A 8 -38.93 18.34 1.59
C ILE A 8 -38.05 17.13 1.23
N VAL A 9 -38.62 16.12 0.58
CA VAL A 9 -37.88 14.91 0.16
C VAL A 9 -36.80 15.26 -0.86
N GLU A 10 -37.11 16.07 -1.88
CA GLU A 10 -36.12 16.57 -2.84
C GLU A 10 -35.00 17.35 -2.15
N GLY A 11 -35.34 18.22 -1.19
CA GLY A 11 -34.38 18.97 -0.40
C GLY A 11 -33.47 18.08 0.44
N ILE A 12 -34.01 17.03 1.07
CA ILE A 12 -33.25 16.05 1.84
C ILE A 12 -32.29 15.26 0.93
N LEU A 13 -32.75 14.82 -0.25
CA LEU A 13 -31.93 14.06 -1.19
C LEU A 13 -30.78 14.92 -1.75
N ALA A 14 -31.07 16.17 -2.12
CA ALA A 14 -30.05 17.11 -2.59
C ALA A 14 -29.03 17.44 -1.48
N CYS A 15 -29.50 17.67 -0.25
CA CYS A 15 -28.63 17.93 0.90
C CYS A 15 -27.72 16.73 1.20
N SER A 16 -28.26 15.51 1.15
CA SER A 16 -27.49 14.27 1.35
C SER A 16 -26.36 14.11 0.32
N GLY A 17 -26.66 14.33 -0.97
CA GLY A 17 -25.64 14.28 -2.03
C GLY A 17 -24.56 15.35 -1.88
N PHE A 18 -24.96 16.56 -1.48
CA PHE A 18 -24.04 17.67 -1.23
C PHE A 18 -23.12 17.40 -0.02
N VAL A 19 -23.68 16.95 1.10
CA VAL A 19 -22.91 16.58 2.30
C VAL A 19 -21.92 15.47 1.97
N THR A 20 -22.34 14.43 1.25
CA THR A 20 -21.45 13.34 0.82
C THR A 20 -20.29 13.86 -0.02
N SER A 21 -20.57 14.75 -0.98
CA SER A 21 -19.55 15.34 -1.85
C SER A 21 -18.56 16.21 -1.07
N ILE A 22 -19.05 17.06 -0.16
CA ILE A 22 -18.19 17.86 0.72
C ILE A 22 -17.33 16.96 1.60
N THR A 23 -17.90 15.93 2.22
CA THR A 23 -17.16 15.01 3.08
C THR A 23 -16.03 14.32 2.30
N ILE A 24 -16.29 13.84 1.08
CA ILE A 24 -15.26 13.25 0.23
C ILE A 24 -14.14 14.27 -0.06
N VAL A 25 -14.50 15.51 -0.43
CA VAL A 25 -13.52 16.55 -0.70
C VAL A 25 -12.69 16.88 0.55
N LEU A 26 -13.31 16.96 1.73
CA LEU A 26 -12.61 17.19 2.99
C LEU A 26 -11.66 16.03 3.35
N ILE A 27 -12.08 14.78 3.14
CA ILE A 27 -11.21 13.60 3.35
C ILE A 27 -10.01 13.65 2.41
N ILE A 28 -10.23 13.99 1.13
CA ILE A 28 -9.14 14.11 0.15
C ILE A 28 -8.21 15.27 0.53
N LEU A 29 -8.74 16.43 0.90
CA LEU A 29 -7.93 17.57 1.31
C LEU A 29 -7.09 17.25 2.55
N PHE A 30 -7.69 16.59 3.55
CA PHE A 30 -6.98 16.12 4.73
C PHE A 30 -5.86 15.13 4.37
N LEU A 31 -6.19 14.10 3.58
CA LEU A 31 -5.24 13.09 3.12
C LEU A 31 -4.03 13.71 2.42
N PHE A 32 -4.25 14.68 1.53
CA PHE A 32 -3.16 15.37 0.82
C PHE A 32 -2.39 16.35 1.72
N SER A 33 -3.06 17.00 2.67
CA SER A 33 -2.42 17.90 3.63
C SER A 33 -1.40 17.16 4.50
N GLU A 34 -1.81 16.03 5.07
CA GLU A 34 -0.92 15.18 5.90
C GLU A 34 0.22 14.58 5.05
N ALA A 35 -0.10 14.10 3.84
CA ALA A 35 0.88 13.51 2.94
C ALA A 35 2.02 14.46 2.53
N LEU A 36 1.73 15.75 2.37
CA LEU A 36 2.74 16.76 2.02
C LEU A 36 3.68 17.10 3.20
N GLY A 37 3.27 16.81 4.43
CA GLY A 37 4.08 17.00 5.63
C GLY A 37 5.39 16.22 5.59
N LEU A 38 5.35 14.99 5.01
CA LEU A 38 6.49 14.09 4.94
C LEU A 38 7.76 14.73 4.35
N PHE A 39 7.59 15.56 3.31
CA PHE A 39 8.73 16.17 2.62
C PHE A 39 9.32 17.38 3.36
N ASN A 40 8.67 17.83 4.43
CA ASN A 40 9.20 18.78 5.39
C ASN A 40 9.83 18.09 6.60
N SER A 41 9.51 16.81 6.81
CA SER A 41 10.07 15.98 7.87
C SER A 41 11.55 15.66 7.59
N ARG A 42 12.31 15.58 8.68
CA ARG A 42 13.74 15.31 8.67
C ARG A 42 14.01 13.81 8.58
N VAL A 43 15.20 13.45 8.07
CA VAL A 43 15.62 12.05 7.90
C VAL A 43 16.00 11.43 9.24
N ILE A 44 16.65 12.21 10.12
CA ILE A 44 17.04 11.77 11.46
C ILE A 44 15.85 11.97 12.41
N GLU A 45 15.68 11.04 13.36
CA GLU A 45 14.65 11.12 14.39
C GLU A 45 14.69 12.46 15.16
N GLU A 46 13.51 13.02 15.41
CA GLU A 46 13.40 14.31 16.08
C GLU A 46 14.07 14.29 17.47
N GLY A 47 14.95 15.25 17.73
CA GLY A 47 15.72 15.35 18.97
C GLY A 47 17.04 14.57 18.97
N TYR A 48 17.35 13.81 17.92
CA TYR A 48 18.64 13.17 17.73
C TYR A 48 19.51 13.88 16.69
N VAL A 49 20.82 13.68 16.77
CA VAL A 49 21.80 14.20 15.82
C VAL A 49 22.86 13.16 15.51
N LEU A 50 23.42 13.26 14.30
CA LEU A 50 24.65 12.58 13.92
C LEU A 50 25.83 13.53 14.13
N ALA A 51 26.65 13.25 15.13
CA ALA A 51 27.82 14.04 15.47
C ALA A 51 29.11 13.32 15.01
N LEU A 52 29.89 14.00 14.19
CA LEU A 52 31.15 13.53 13.64
C LEU A 52 32.31 14.27 14.31
N ASN A 53 33.50 13.68 14.24
CA ASN A 53 34.72 14.38 14.59
C ASN A 53 34.89 15.65 13.73
N LYS A 54 35.43 16.73 14.33
CA LYS A 54 35.59 18.03 13.68
C LYS A 54 36.47 18.01 12.42
N ASP A 55 37.42 17.07 12.35
CA ASP A 55 38.31 16.94 11.19
C ASP A 55 37.64 16.19 10.01
N ASN A 56 36.46 15.60 10.24
CA ASN A 56 35.70 14.96 9.19
C ASN A 56 35.06 16.01 8.26
N LYS A 57 35.24 15.80 6.96
CA LYS A 57 34.78 16.72 5.90
C LYS A 57 33.43 16.33 5.30
N VAL A 58 32.89 15.17 5.68
CA VAL A 58 31.58 14.70 5.20
C VAL A 58 30.48 15.52 5.86
N THR A 59 29.77 16.31 5.05
CA THR A 59 28.73 17.23 5.53
C THR A 59 27.32 16.65 5.46
N GLU A 60 27.08 15.75 4.51
CA GLU A 60 25.76 15.20 4.18
C GLU A 60 25.91 13.73 3.82
N LEU A 61 24.96 12.90 4.29
CA LEU A 61 24.81 11.50 3.90
C LEU A 61 23.36 11.28 3.46
N THR A 62 23.14 10.39 2.50
CA THR A 62 21.78 9.94 2.16
C THR A 62 21.24 9.03 3.26
N PRO A 63 19.90 8.87 3.39
CA PRO A 63 19.32 7.93 4.34
C PRO A 63 19.88 6.51 4.17
N ALA A 64 20.07 6.06 2.93
CA ALA A 64 20.68 4.76 2.63
C ALA A 64 22.12 4.67 3.14
N GLN A 65 22.95 5.68 2.89
CA GLN A 65 24.32 5.70 3.41
C GLN A 65 24.37 5.73 4.94
N ILE A 66 23.44 6.45 5.60
CA ILE A 66 23.35 6.44 7.07
C ILE A 66 23.05 5.02 7.56
N LYS A 67 22.08 4.33 6.95
CA LYS A 67 21.80 2.93 7.26
C LYS A 67 23.03 2.05 7.05
N ASP A 68 23.64 2.07 5.86
CA ASP A 68 24.74 1.19 5.50
C ASP A 68 25.99 1.41 6.38
N VAL A 69 26.20 2.64 6.86
CA VAL A 69 27.23 2.95 7.87
C VAL A 69 26.90 2.29 9.22
N PHE A 70 25.65 2.39 9.68
CA PHE A 70 25.23 1.86 10.98
C PHE A 70 24.98 0.34 11.00
N ASP A 71 24.84 -0.27 9.81
CA ASP A 71 24.79 -1.72 9.57
C ASP A 71 26.19 -2.32 9.32
N GLU A 72 27.26 -1.50 9.41
CA GLU A 72 28.66 -1.88 9.15
C GLU A 72 28.96 -2.39 7.72
N GLU A 73 28.09 -2.10 6.74
CA GLU A 73 28.35 -2.37 5.33
C GLU A 73 29.35 -1.36 4.75
N ILE A 74 29.25 -0.09 5.15
CA ILE A 74 30.24 0.95 4.87
C ILE A 74 31.15 1.09 6.07
N THR A 75 32.43 0.77 5.89
CA THR A 75 33.40 0.74 7.00
C THR A 75 34.46 1.83 6.89
N ASN A 76 34.55 2.54 5.75
CA ASN A 76 35.50 3.61 5.54
C ASN A 76 34.84 4.89 4.99
N TRP A 77 35.28 6.03 5.51
CA TRP A 77 34.79 7.34 5.08
C TRP A 77 35.07 7.63 3.60
N ASN A 78 36.07 7.01 2.98
CA ASN A 78 36.37 7.18 1.55
C ASN A 78 35.24 6.73 0.63
N GLU A 79 34.41 5.77 1.06
CA GLU A 79 33.29 5.21 0.30
C GLU A 79 32.13 6.21 0.17
N VAL A 80 32.05 7.16 1.10
CA VAL A 80 31.03 8.22 1.15
C VAL A 80 31.60 9.61 0.85
N GLY A 81 32.77 9.67 0.19
CA GLY A 81 33.41 10.92 -0.24
C GLY A 81 34.21 11.65 0.84
N GLY A 82 34.49 10.98 1.95
CA GLY A 82 35.36 11.45 3.04
C GLY A 82 36.84 11.10 2.81
N GLN A 83 37.62 11.21 3.89
CA GLN A 83 39.04 10.83 3.89
C GLN A 83 39.19 9.32 4.03
N ASP A 84 40.33 8.76 3.63
CA ASP A 84 40.64 7.34 3.87
C ASP A 84 40.86 7.09 5.37
N MET A 85 39.77 6.77 6.06
CA MET A 85 39.71 6.67 7.51
C MET A 85 38.61 5.68 7.90
N PRO A 86 38.88 4.72 8.79
CA PRO A 86 37.87 3.77 9.24
C PRO A 86 36.77 4.49 10.03
N ILE A 87 35.52 4.07 9.82
CA ILE A 87 34.36 4.56 10.55
C ILE A 87 34.31 3.88 11.91
N ARG A 88 34.07 4.66 12.96
CA ARG A 88 33.82 4.16 14.31
C ARG A 88 32.42 4.55 14.74
N LEU A 89 31.56 3.57 14.96
CA LEU A 89 30.19 3.80 15.40
C LEU A 89 30.17 4.07 16.90
N PHE A 90 29.31 5.00 17.30
CA PHE A 90 28.98 5.23 18.70
C PHE A 90 27.48 5.42 18.85
N ARG A 91 26.85 4.57 19.66
CA ARG A 91 25.48 4.75 20.14
C ARG A 91 25.53 5.10 21.62
N LEU A 92 24.50 5.78 22.12
CA LEU A 92 24.41 6.13 23.55
C LEU A 92 24.51 4.88 24.45
N GLU A 93 24.05 3.73 23.98
CA GLU A 93 24.13 2.43 24.66
C GLU A 93 25.56 1.96 24.92
N ASP A 94 26.52 2.38 24.08
CA ASP A 94 27.92 1.98 24.18
C ASP A 94 28.72 2.83 25.19
N ILE A 95 28.09 3.85 25.81
CA ILE A 95 28.80 4.82 26.66
C ILE A 95 29.57 4.17 27.82
N THR A 96 29.05 3.09 28.38
CA THR A 96 29.65 2.34 29.50
C THR A 96 30.88 1.53 29.10
N GLN A 97 31.12 1.33 27.80
CA GLN A 97 32.35 0.71 27.29
C GLN A 97 33.52 1.69 27.30
N TYR A 98 33.24 3.01 27.29
CA TYR A 98 34.25 4.06 27.22
C TYR A 98 34.49 4.76 28.56
N TYR A 99 33.45 4.87 29.40
CA TYR A 99 33.49 5.58 30.67
C TYR A 99 32.85 4.75 31.78
N THR A 100 33.40 4.85 32.98
CA THR A 100 32.86 4.20 34.17
C THR A 100 31.64 4.96 34.73
N GLU A 101 30.79 4.29 35.50
CA GLU A 101 29.61 4.93 36.12
C GLU A 101 29.98 6.12 37.03
N GLU A 102 31.15 6.09 37.68
CA GLU A 102 31.67 7.21 38.48
C GLU A 102 31.98 8.44 37.62
N GLU A 103 32.46 8.24 36.39
CA GLU A 103 32.81 9.32 35.46
C GLU A 103 31.59 9.95 34.77
N LEU A 104 30.50 9.19 34.66
CA LEU A 104 29.22 9.62 34.09
C LEU A 104 28.33 10.29 35.15
N GLY A 105 28.54 9.95 36.42
CA GLY A 105 27.75 10.40 37.55
C GLY A 105 26.50 9.55 37.78
N PRO A 106 25.95 9.54 39.01
CA PRO A 106 24.86 8.64 39.42
C PRO A 106 23.55 8.81 38.61
N SER A 107 23.37 9.96 37.96
CA SER A 107 22.22 10.26 37.09
C SER A 107 22.62 10.62 35.65
N TYR A 108 23.81 10.20 35.18
CA TYR A 108 24.37 10.55 33.86
C TYR A 108 24.55 12.07 33.64
N GLU A 109 24.71 12.83 34.71
CA GLU A 109 24.84 14.30 34.69
C GLU A 109 26.04 14.77 33.86
N HIS A 110 27.09 13.94 33.76
CA HIS A 110 28.30 14.25 32.99
C HIS A 110 28.33 13.59 31.61
N ALA A 111 27.31 12.79 31.25
CA ALA A 111 27.30 12.04 30.01
C ALA A 111 27.46 12.94 28.77
N GLY A 112 26.78 14.08 28.72
CA GLY A 112 26.90 14.98 27.57
C GLY A 112 28.31 15.54 27.35
N ALA A 113 28.98 15.95 28.43
CA ALA A 113 30.35 16.44 28.36
C ALA A 113 31.31 15.34 27.89
N ARG A 114 31.14 14.11 28.40
CA ARG A 114 31.95 12.94 28.04
C ARG A 114 31.73 12.48 26.60
N ILE A 115 30.48 12.45 26.14
CA ILE A 115 30.13 12.14 24.74
C ILE A 115 30.78 13.16 23.80
N THR A 116 30.66 14.46 24.12
CA THR A 116 31.26 15.52 23.30
C THR A 116 32.79 15.37 23.24
N GLU A 117 33.44 15.10 24.37
CA GLU A 117 34.88 14.85 24.45
C GLU A 117 35.31 13.59 23.67
N LEU A 118 34.51 12.52 23.72
CA LEU A 118 34.76 11.29 22.97
C LEU A 118 34.73 11.53 21.46
N VAL A 119 33.73 12.27 20.98
CA VAL A 119 33.59 12.62 19.56
C VAL A 119 34.75 13.51 19.09
N GLU A 120 35.16 14.47 19.93
CA GLU A 120 36.29 15.37 19.65
C GLU A 120 37.62 14.62 19.58
N ARG A 121 37.87 13.67 20.50
CA ARG A 121 39.15 12.95 20.60
C ARG A 121 39.30 11.82 19.59
N THR A 122 38.21 11.27 19.06
CA THR A 122 38.23 10.06 18.25
C THR A 122 38.07 10.37 16.76
N PRO A 123 39.14 10.30 15.94
CA PRO A 123 39.03 10.46 14.50
C PRO A 123 38.17 9.34 13.89
N GLY A 124 37.34 9.69 12.91
CA GLY A 124 36.52 8.75 12.16
C GLY A 124 35.23 8.31 12.87
N ILE A 125 34.95 8.86 14.06
CA ILE A 125 33.73 8.54 14.80
C ILE A 125 32.48 9.17 14.17
N ILE A 126 31.37 8.44 14.18
CA ILE A 126 30.02 8.93 13.97
C ILE A 126 29.15 8.50 15.15
N ALA A 127 28.63 9.49 15.87
CA ALA A 127 27.81 9.30 17.06
C ALA A 127 26.35 9.60 16.76
N PHE A 128 25.46 8.63 17.00
CA PHE A 128 24.01 8.84 17.03
C PHE A 128 23.56 9.05 18.47
N VAL A 129 23.27 10.30 18.83
CA VAL A 129 22.93 10.68 20.20
C VAL A 129 21.85 11.76 20.23
N PRO A 130 21.06 11.84 21.31
CA PRO A 130 20.17 12.96 21.55
C PRO A 130 20.94 14.30 21.53
N GLN A 131 20.37 15.31 20.87
CA GLN A 131 21.00 16.62 20.69
C GLN A 131 21.43 17.26 22.02
N GLN A 132 20.66 17.03 23.08
CA GLN A 132 20.93 17.52 24.43
C GLN A 132 22.27 17.03 25.03
N PHE A 133 22.82 15.92 24.53
CA PHE A 133 24.10 15.40 24.98
C PHE A 133 25.30 16.02 24.25
N ILE A 134 25.09 16.85 23.23
CA ILE A 134 26.17 17.63 22.59
C ILE A 134 26.24 19.01 23.24
N VAL A 135 27.12 19.15 24.25
CA VAL A 135 27.22 20.37 25.07
C VAL A 135 28.00 21.48 24.36
N ARG A 136 29.01 21.14 23.57
CA ARG A 136 29.83 22.09 22.79
C ARG A 136 29.70 21.81 21.29
N GLN A 137 28.67 22.39 20.67
CA GLN A 137 28.40 22.17 19.24
C GLN A 137 29.57 22.60 18.35
N ASP A 138 30.32 23.65 18.70
CA ASP A 138 31.49 24.13 17.93
C ASP A 138 32.69 23.18 17.94
N SER A 139 32.71 22.19 18.85
CA SER A 139 33.78 21.21 18.99
C SER A 139 33.59 19.97 18.13
N VAL A 140 32.39 19.77 17.57
CA VAL A 140 32.03 18.60 16.76
C VAL A 140 31.50 19.04 15.40
N HIS A 141 31.58 18.16 14.40
CA HIS A 141 30.93 18.38 13.11
C HIS A 141 29.56 17.71 13.10
N LEU A 142 28.48 18.49 13.21
CA LEU A 142 27.13 17.93 13.09
C LEU A 142 26.79 17.71 11.62
N LEU A 143 26.40 16.48 11.28
CA LEU A 143 25.92 16.17 9.94
C LEU A 143 24.64 17.00 9.67
N ARG A 144 24.52 17.54 8.46
CA ARG A 144 23.30 18.23 8.07
C ARG A 144 22.18 17.21 7.93
N ASP A 145 21.11 17.47 8.67
CA ASP A 145 19.88 16.70 8.56
C ASP A 145 19.09 17.19 7.36
N ASN A 146 18.99 16.33 6.35
CA ASN A 146 18.26 16.62 5.12
C ASN A 146 16.78 16.30 5.31
N THR A 147 15.92 16.95 4.52
CA THR A 147 14.51 16.52 4.46
C THR A 147 14.38 15.26 3.62
N ILE A 148 13.33 14.49 3.90
CA ILE A 148 13.03 13.27 3.15
C ILE A 148 12.77 13.64 1.68
N SER A 149 13.52 13.02 0.77
CA SER A 149 13.44 13.32 -0.67
C SER A 149 12.29 12.56 -1.34
N VAL A 150 11.57 13.23 -2.24
CA VAL A 150 10.56 12.60 -3.12
C VAL A 150 11.14 11.41 -3.89
N LYS A 151 12.40 11.52 -4.33
CA LYS A 151 13.06 10.43 -5.08
C LYS A 151 13.24 9.20 -4.19
N ASP A 152 13.69 9.39 -2.96
CA ASP A 152 13.97 8.28 -2.04
C ASP A 152 12.67 7.59 -1.60
N VAL A 153 11.57 8.35 -1.50
CA VAL A 153 10.25 7.79 -1.21
C VAL A 153 9.71 6.96 -2.37
N PHE A 154 9.67 7.53 -3.58
CA PHE A 154 9.02 6.85 -4.72
C PHE A 154 9.92 5.82 -5.43
N ALA A 155 11.24 5.99 -5.39
CA ALA A 155 12.21 5.08 -6.00
C ALA A 155 12.97 4.22 -4.97
N GLY A 156 12.71 4.40 -3.67
CA GLY A 156 13.29 3.56 -2.62
C GLY A 156 12.75 2.14 -2.66
N ALA A 157 13.66 1.17 -2.49
CA ALA A 157 13.37 -0.26 -2.52
C ALA A 157 13.09 -0.85 -1.12
N GLU A 158 13.30 -0.08 -0.06
CA GLU A 158 13.23 -0.56 1.33
C GLU A 158 12.19 0.21 2.14
N TRP A 159 11.34 -0.51 2.87
CA TRP A 159 10.37 0.05 3.80
C TRP A 159 10.75 -0.34 5.24
N PHE A 160 11.46 0.56 5.91
CA PHE A 160 11.87 0.43 7.31
C PHE A 160 11.60 1.75 8.06
N PRO A 161 10.33 2.05 8.34
CA PRO A 161 9.93 3.34 8.93
C PRO A 161 10.41 3.51 10.39
N THR A 162 10.77 2.42 11.07
CA THR A 162 11.25 2.39 12.45
C THR A 162 12.76 2.20 12.56
N ALA A 163 13.48 2.20 11.44
CA ALA A 163 14.94 2.07 11.46
C ALA A 163 15.59 3.30 12.10
N THR A 164 16.53 3.06 13.02
CA THR A 164 17.38 4.09 13.61
C THR A 164 18.82 3.90 13.12
N PRO A 165 19.56 4.97 12.78
CA PRO A 165 19.24 6.40 12.96
C PRO A 165 18.31 7.06 11.94
N ALA A 166 18.12 6.44 10.77
CA ALA A 166 17.42 7.04 9.63
C ALA A 166 16.32 6.10 9.10
N ALA A 167 15.09 6.59 9.11
CA ALA A 167 13.94 5.85 8.60
C ALA A 167 13.96 5.73 7.07
N GLN A 168 13.59 4.56 6.54
CA GLN A 168 13.50 4.29 5.11
C GLN A 168 12.03 4.21 4.67
N PHE A 169 11.62 5.13 3.80
CA PHE A 169 10.24 5.23 3.29
C PHE A 169 10.12 4.83 1.82
N GLY A 170 10.77 3.75 1.39
CA GLY A 170 10.70 3.26 0.02
C GLY A 170 9.36 2.63 -0.32
N PHE A 171 8.65 3.22 -1.29
CA PHE A 171 7.30 2.79 -1.68
C PHE A 171 7.28 1.69 -2.75
N LEU A 172 8.39 1.46 -3.47
CA LEU A 172 8.44 0.47 -4.54
C LEU A 172 7.97 -0.92 -4.12
N PRO A 173 8.43 -1.53 -3.00
CA PRO A 173 7.93 -2.85 -2.58
C PRO A 173 6.43 -2.87 -2.36
N LEU A 174 5.85 -1.79 -1.80
CA LEU A 174 4.42 -1.73 -1.47
C LEU A 174 3.55 -1.50 -2.71
N ILE A 175 3.98 -0.62 -3.62
CA ILE A 175 3.33 -0.39 -4.91
C ILE A 175 3.38 -1.66 -5.75
N THR A 176 4.56 -2.28 -5.89
CA THR A 176 4.72 -3.51 -6.66
C THR A 176 3.91 -4.64 -6.05
N GLY A 177 3.95 -4.85 -4.73
CA GLY A 177 3.13 -5.86 -4.05
C GLY A 177 1.64 -5.68 -4.30
N THR A 178 1.13 -4.44 -4.22
CA THR A 178 -0.28 -4.12 -4.49
C THR A 178 -0.66 -4.42 -5.94
N LEU A 179 0.12 -3.92 -6.90
CA LEU A 179 -0.17 -4.13 -8.32
C LEU A 179 -0.04 -5.61 -8.71
N TRP A 180 0.95 -6.32 -8.17
CA TRP A 180 1.20 -7.73 -8.46
C TRP A 180 0.02 -8.60 -8.01
N VAL A 181 -0.37 -8.48 -6.74
CA VAL A 181 -1.45 -9.30 -6.18
C VAL A 181 -2.80 -9.02 -6.87
N SER A 182 -3.10 -7.73 -7.13
CA SER A 182 -4.34 -7.33 -7.81
C SER A 182 -4.35 -7.75 -9.27
N LEU A 183 -3.22 -7.67 -9.99
CA LEU A 183 -3.12 -8.10 -11.38
C LEU A 183 -3.50 -9.58 -11.52
N PHE A 184 -2.86 -10.45 -10.74
CA PHE A 184 -3.14 -11.89 -10.81
C PHE A 184 -4.54 -12.23 -10.29
N ALA A 185 -5.05 -11.52 -9.28
CA ALA A 185 -6.43 -11.69 -8.84
C ALA A 185 -7.42 -11.41 -9.97
N ILE A 186 -7.20 -10.35 -10.75
CA ILE A 186 -8.07 -9.96 -11.87
C ILE A 186 -7.89 -10.87 -13.09
N LEU A 187 -6.67 -11.33 -13.37
CA LEU A 187 -6.43 -12.34 -14.40
C LEU A 187 -7.21 -13.64 -14.15
N ILE A 188 -7.49 -13.96 -12.89
CA ILE A 188 -8.35 -15.09 -12.52
C ILE A 188 -9.82 -14.64 -12.50
N ALA A 189 -10.18 -13.61 -11.73
CA ALA A 189 -11.57 -13.24 -11.50
C ALA A 189 -12.31 -12.79 -12.76
N LEU A 190 -11.64 -12.09 -13.67
CA LEU A 190 -12.27 -11.53 -14.86
C LEU A 190 -12.77 -12.59 -15.85
N PRO A 191 -11.94 -13.55 -16.33
CA PRO A 191 -12.42 -14.57 -17.26
C PRO A 191 -13.50 -15.46 -16.63
N PHE A 192 -13.32 -15.89 -15.37
CA PHE A 192 -14.32 -16.70 -14.68
C PHE A 192 -15.61 -15.92 -14.41
N GLY A 193 -15.50 -14.69 -13.93
CA GLY A 193 -16.66 -13.84 -13.60
C GLY A 193 -17.49 -13.49 -14.83
N LEU A 194 -16.84 -13.08 -15.93
CA LEU A 194 -17.54 -12.80 -17.19
C LEU A 194 -18.18 -14.06 -17.79
N SER A 195 -17.49 -15.20 -17.74
CA SER A 195 -18.03 -16.47 -18.26
C SER A 195 -19.29 -16.90 -17.49
N VAL A 196 -19.25 -16.83 -16.16
CA VAL A 196 -20.41 -17.15 -15.32
C VAL A 196 -21.55 -16.15 -15.57
N ALA A 197 -21.24 -14.86 -15.71
CA ALA A 197 -22.25 -13.84 -16.01
C ALA A 197 -22.94 -14.10 -17.35
N ILE A 198 -22.18 -14.34 -18.42
CA ILE A 198 -22.71 -14.67 -19.76
C ILE A 198 -23.56 -15.93 -19.72
N TYR A 199 -23.07 -16.97 -19.03
CA TYR A 199 -23.81 -18.21 -18.87
C TYR A 199 -25.14 -17.96 -18.14
N MET A 200 -25.12 -17.26 -17.01
CA MET A 200 -26.32 -16.98 -16.22
C MET A 200 -27.33 -16.09 -16.93
N SER A 201 -26.86 -15.14 -17.75
CA SER A 201 -27.74 -14.19 -18.45
C SER A 201 -28.38 -14.78 -19.70
N GLU A 202 -27.64 -15.59 -20.47
CA GLU A 202 -28.05 -15.97 -21.84
C GLU A 202 -28.18 -17.48 -22.10
N VAL A 203 -27.58 -18.34 -21.27
CA VAL A 203 -27.54 -19.80 -21.51
C VAL A 203 -28.27 -20.60 -20.42
N ALA A 204 -28.21 -20.15 -19.17
CA ALA A 204 -28.73 -20.87 -18.04
C ALA A 204 -30.26 -20.90 -18.04
N ASN A 205 -30.82 -22.09 -17.77
CA ASN A 205 -32.25 -22.23 -17.54
C ASN A 205 -32.68 -21.47 -16.27
N PRO A 206 -33.94 -20.99 -16.18
CA PRO A 206 -34.42 -20.19 -15.05
C PRO A 206 -34.20 -20.82 -13.68
N LYS A 207 -34.29 -22.16 -13.57
CA LYS A 207 -34.07 -22.89 -12.32
C LYS A 207 -32.62 -22.78 -11.81
N VAL A 208 -31.65 -22.94 -12.72
CA VAL A 208 -30.22 -22.85 -12.38
C VAL A 208 -29.89 -21.43 -11.95
N ARG A 209 -30.39 -20.43 -12.69
CA ARG A 209 -30.21 -19.03 -12.36
C ARG A 209 -30.79 -18.66 -10.98
N ASN A 210 -32.03 -19.09 -10.71
CA ASN A 210 -32.71 -18.79 -9.45
C ASN A 210 -32.04 -19.44 -8.24
N LEU A 211 -31.17 -20.45 -8.45
CA LEU A 211 -30.32 -21.02 -7.42
C LEU A 211 -28.97 -20.29 -7.31
N LEU A 212 -28.29 -20.06 -8.44
CA LEU A 212 -26.94 -19.50 -8.45
C LEU A 212 -26.89 -18.02 -8.02
N LYS A 213 -27.84 -17.18 -8.46
CA LYS A 213 -27.82 -15.73 -8.16
C LYS A 213 -27.83 -15.47 -6.65
N PRO A 214 -28.76 -16.05 -5.85
CA PRO A 214 -28.71 -15.88 -4.39
C PRO A 214 -27.41 -16.40 -3.75
N ILE A 215 -26.86 -17.52 -4.22
CA ILE A 215 -25.60 -18.06 -3.69
C ILE A 215 -24.45 -17.07 -3.93
N ILE A 216 -24.35 -16.52 -5.13
CA ILE A 216 -23.32 -15.53 -5.48
C ILE A 216 -23.50 -14.24 -4.67
N GLU A 217 -24.73 -13.77 -4.48
CA GLU A 217 -25.01 -12.60 -3.65
C GLU A 217 -24.64 -12.85 -2.17
N LEU A 218 -24.90 -14.05 -1.65
CA LEU A 218 -24.48 -14.43 -0.29
C LEU A 218 -22.95 -14.42 -0.14
N LEU A 219 -22.19 -14.82 -1.16
CA LEU A 219 -20.72 -14.72 -1.14
C LEU A 219 -20.24 -13.27 -0.99
N SER A 220 -20.96 -12.30 -1.55
CA SER A 220 -20.65 -10.86 -1.37
C SER A 220 -20.83 -10.40 0.08
N GLY A 221 -21.70 -11.06 0.85
CA GLY A 221 -22.00 -10.74 2.24
C GLY A 221 -20.99 -11.30 3.25
N ILE A 222 -20.05 -12.15 2.83
CA ILE A 222 -19.02 -12.71 3.71
C ILE A 222 -17.97 -11.63 4.03
N PRO A 223 -17.66 -11.37 5.32
CA PRO A 223 -16.62 -10.42 5.70
C PRO A 223 -15.24 -10.80 5.16
N SER A 224 -14.41 -9.82 4.79
CA SER A 224 -13.09 -10.07 4.21
C SER A 224 -12.15 -10.86 5.13
N VAL A 225 -12.20 -10.61 6.44
CA VAL A 225 -11.40 -11.37 7.43
C VAL A 225 -11.72 -12.87 7.43
N VAL A 226 -12.96 -13.26 7.11
CA VAL A 226 -13.35 -14.67 7.00
C VAL A 226 -12.70 -15.31 5.76
N TYR A 227 -12.64 -14.59 4.64
CA TYR A 227 -11.91 -15.02 3.46
C TYR A 227 -10.41 -15.12 3.72
N GLY A 228 -9.82 -14.15 4.43
CA GLY A 228 -8.42 -14.19 4.85
C GLY A 228 -8.11 -15.39 5.73
N PHE A 229 -8.95 -15.66 6.72
CA PHE A 229 -8.82 -16.82 7.60
C PHE A 229 -8.95 -18.15 6.84
N PHE A 230 -9.92 -18.26 5.94
CA PHE A 230 -10.04 -19.42 5.05
C PHE A 230 -8.80 -19.58 4.17
N GLY A 231 -8.30 -18.49 3.60
CA GLY A 231 -7.09 -18.46 2.80
C GLY A 231 -5.88 -18.97 3.58
N LEU A 232 -5.71 -18.51 4.81
CA LEU A 232 -4.60 -18.90 5.67
C LEU A 232 -4.65 -20.38 6.08
N ILE A 233 -5.84 -20.93 6.34
CA ILE A 233 -5.96 -22.33 6.80
C ILE A 233 -6.01 -23.33 5.66
N VAL A 234 -6.54 -22.94 4.50
CA VAL A 234 -6.79 -23.87 3.38
C VAL A 234 -5.89 -23.59 2.19
N ILE A 235 -5.87 -22.34 1.70
CA ILE A 235 -5.19 -21.99 0.45
C ILE A 235 -3.68 -21.95 0.65
N VAL A 236 -3.20 -21.34 1.73
CA VAL A 236 -1.77 -21.24 2.07
C VAL A 236 -1.13 -22.63 2.22
N PRO A 237 -1.65 -23.56 3.04
CA PRO A 237 -1.09 -24.91 3.15
C PRO A 237 -1.23 -25.74 1.87
N LEU A 238 -2.26 -25.48 1.05
CA LEU A 238 -2.41 -26.13 -0.25
C LEU A 238 -1.30 -25.68 -1.21
N ILE A 239 -1.05 -24.37 -1.32
CA ILE A 239 0.02 -23.82 -2.15
C ILE A 239 1.38 -24.34 -1.66
N GLN A 240 1.61 -24.32 -0.35
CA GLN A 240 2.82 -24.84 0.26
C GLN A 240 3.13 -26.27 -0.18
N LYS A 241 2.11 -27.15 -0.16
CA LYS A 241 2.25 -28.57 -0.56
C LYS A 241 2.36 -28.77 -2.06
N VAL A 242 1.62 -28.01 -2.85
CA VAL A 242 1.58 -28.15 -4.33
C VAL A 242 2.89 -27.68 -4.95
N PHE A 243 3.48 -26.62 -4.41
CA PHE A 243 4.70 -26.01 -4.93
C PHE A 243 5.96 -26.33 -4.11
N ASP A 244 5.86 -27.20 -3.10
CA ASP A 244 6.95 -27.61 -2.20
C ASP A 244 7.71 -26.41 -1.61
N LEU A 245 6.96 -25.45 -1.06
CA LEU A 245 7.51 -24.21 -0.50
C LEU A 245 7.77 -24.32 1.00
N PRO A 246 8.78 -23.60 1.53
CA PRO A 246 8.99 -23.51 2.98
C PRO A 246 7.79 -22.89 3.73
N VAL A 247 7.19 -21.87 3.12
CA VAL A 247 6.01 -21.13 3.60
C VAL A 247 5.02 -20.98 2.44
N GLY A 248 3.72 -21.04 2.73
CA GLY A 248 2.68 -20.94 1.69
C GLY A 248 2.16 -19.52 1.47
N GLU A 249 2.43 -18.63 2.44
CA GLU A 249 2.05 -17.23 2.41
C GLU A 249 2.77 -16.52 1.26
N SER A 250 1.98 -16.09 0.27
CA SER A 250 2.53 -15.67 -1.01
C SER A 250 1.57 -14.74 -1.75
N GLY A 251 2.10 -14.04 -2.74
CA GLY A 251 1.29 -13.29 -3.70
C GLY A 251 0.21 -14.15 -4.35
N LEU A 252 0.50 -15.41 -4.66
CA LEU A 252 -0.46 -16.35 -5.27
C LEU A 252 -1.62 -16.65 -4.33
N ALA A 253 -1.34 -16.92 -3.05
CA ALA A 253 -2.37 -17.14 -2.03
C ALA A 253 -3.29 -15.91 -1.94
N GLY A 254 -2.70 -14.72 -1.86
CA GLY A 254 -3.42 -13.45 -1.90
C GLY A 254 -4.30 -13.31 -3.13
N SER A 255 -3.74 -13.53 -4.33
CA SER A 255 -4.46 -13.38 -5.59
C SER A 255 -5.64 -14.34 -5.72
N ILE A 256 -5.52 -15.58 -5.25
CA ILE A 256 -6.64 -16.55 -5.28
C ILE A 256 -7.76 -16.09 -4.36
N VAL A 257 -7.44 -15.70 -3.12
CA VAL A 257 -8.44 -15.23 -2.15
C VAL A 257 -9.13 -13.96 -2.68
N LEU A 258 -8.35 -13.01 -3.19
CA LEU A 258 -8.89 -11.80 -3.82
C LEU A 258 -9.76 -12.10 -5.03
N ALA A 259 -9.37 -13.06 -5.87
CA ALA A 259 -10.17 -13.44 -7.02
C ALA A 259 -11.55 -13.97 -6.60
N ILE A 260 -11.58 -14.85 -5.60
CA ILE A 260 -12.83 -15.37 -5.02
C ILE A 260 -13.71 -14.23 -4.50
N MET A 261 -13.11 -13.21 -3.88
CA MET A 261 -13.84 -12.05 -3.36
C MET A 261 -14.34 -11.10 -4.45
N ALA A 262 -13.61 -10.94 -5.56
CA ALA A 262 -13.98 -10.07 -6.67
C ALA A 262 -15.05 -10.70 -7.59
N LEU A 263 -15.11 -12.03 -7.65
CA LEU A 263 -16.04 -12.78 -8.50
C LEU A 263 -17.51 -12.38 -8.32
N PRO A 264 -18.08 -12.36 -7.09
CA PRO A 264 -19.48 -12.01 -6.90
C PRO A 264 -19.87 -10.65 -7.47
N THR A 265 -18.99 -9.67 -7.28
CA THR A 265 -19.16 -8.30 -7.79
C THR A 265 -19.16 -8.28 -9.32
N ILE A 266 -18.18 -8.90 -9.95
CA ILE A 266 -18.08 -8.96 -11.42
C ILE A 266 -19.29 -9.69 -12.00
N ILE A 267 -19.65 -10.86 -11.46
CA ILE A 267 -20.73 -11.70 -11.97
C ILE A 267 -22.07 -10.97 -11.89
N THR A 268 -22.40 -10.43 -10.70
CA THR A 268 -23.71 -9.85 -10.43
C THR A 268 -23.96 -8.63 -11.30
N VAL A 269 -23.01 -7.68 -11.33
CA VAL A 269 -23.15 -6.44 -12.09
C VAL A 269 -23.18 -6.70 -13.60
N THR A 270 -22.32 -7.62 -14.07
CA THR A 270 -22.27 -7.99 -15.49
C THR A 270 -23.56 -8.70 -15.93
N GLU A 271 -24.09 -9.63 -15.13
CA GLU A 271 -25.33 -10.35 -15.45
C GLU A 271 -26.54 -9.40 -15.49
N ASP A 272 -26.64 -8.47 -14.54
CA ASP A 272 -27.71 -7.47 -14.52
C ASP A 272 -27.63 -6.55 -15.75
N ALA A 273 -26.42 -6.11 -16.12
CA ALA A 273 -26.20 -5.33 -17.33
C ALA A 273 -26.60 -6.06 -18.62
N MET A 274 -26.29 -7.35 -18.73
CA MET A 274 -26.67 -8.18 -19.88
C MET A 274 -28.19 -8.37 -19.94
N ARG A 275 -28.85 -8.65 -18.81
CA ARG A 275 -30.30 -8.85 -18.76
C ARG A 275 -31.11 -7.58 -19.04
N ASN A 276 -30.52 -6.40 -18.83
CA ASN A 276 -31.13 -5.12 -19.21
C ASN A 276 -31.17 -4.88 -20.73
N CYS A 277 -30.50 -5.70 -21.55
CA CYS A 277 -30.72 -5.67 -23.00
C CYS A 277 -32.20 -5.95 -23.31
N PRO A 278 -32.86 -5.18 -24.21
CA PRO A 278 -34.25 -5.43 -24.57
C PRO A 278 -34.44 -6.81 -25.20
N ARG A 279 -35.50 -7.52 -24.81
CA ARG A 279 -35.85 -8.81 -25.42
C ARG A 279 -36.05 -8.71 -26.93
N ALA A 280 -36.62 -7.60 -27.40
CA ALA A 280 -36.83 -7.34 -28.82
C ALA A 280 -35.53 -7.38 -29.63
N MET A 281 -34.39 -6.91 -29.08
CA MET A 281 -33.10 -6.99 -29.79
C MET A 281 -32.61 -8.43 -29.95
N ARG A 282 -32.82 -9.27 -28.93
CA ARG A 282 -32.47 -10.71 -29.00
C ARG A 282 -33.36 -11.44 -30.00
N GLU A 283 -34.67 -11.23 -29.91
CA GLU A 283 -35.66 -11.88 -30.77
C GLU A 283 -35.48 -11.45 -32.24
N ALA A 284 -35.16 -10.18 -32.51
CA ALA A 284 -34.84 -9.69 -33.86
C ALA A 284 -33.58 -10.35 -34.45
N SER A 285 -32.52 -10.49 -33.65
CA SER A 285 -31.29 -11.19 -34.07
C SER A 285 -31.57 -12.64 -34.46
N LEU A 286 -32.31 -13.36 -33.63
CA LEU A 286 -32.69 -14.75 -33.88
C LEU A 286 -33.61 -14.88 -35.12
N ALA A 287 -34.53 -13.93 -35.31
CA ALA A 287 -35.42 -13.90 -36.48
C ALA A 287 -34.68 -13.68 -37.81
N LEU A 288 -33.52 -13.02 -37.78
CA LEU A 288 -32.61 -12.88 -38.92
C LEU A 288 -31.77 -14.15 -39.19
N GLY A 289 -32.02 -15.24 -38.47
CA GLY A 289 -31.31 -16.51 -38.61
C GLY A 289 -29.97 -16.57 -37.86
N ALA A 290 -29.69 -15.61 -36.96
CA ALA A 290 -28.49 -15.67 -36.13
C ALA A 290 -28.58 -16.79 -35.09
N SER A 291 -27.45 -17.44 -34.78
CA SER A 291 -27.37 -18.39 -33.69
C SER A 291 -27.43 -17.69 -32.32
N GLN A 292 -27.69 -18.45 -31.25
CA GLN A 292 -27.65 -17.93 -29.87
C GLN A 292 -26.28 -17.30 -29.57
N TRP A 293 -25.18 -17.95 -29.95
CA TRP A 293 -23.83 -17.40 -29.78
C TRP A 293 -23.61 -16.10 -30.55
N GLN A 294 -24.09 -16.02 -31.80
CA GLN A 294 -24.00 -14.79 -32.59
C GLN A 294 -24.80 -13.66 -31.95
N THR A 295 -25.98 -13.93 -31.41
CA THR A 295 -26.80 -12.96 -30.67
C THR A 295 -26.07 -12.47 -29.42
N ILE A 296 -25.46 -13.37 -28.64
CA ILE A 296 -24.69 -13.01 -27.44
C ILE A 296 -23.52 -12.09 -27.83
N TYR A 297 -22.70 -12.53 -28.78
CA TYR A 297 -21.45 -11.84 -29.12
C TYR A 297 -21.65 -10.54 -29.90
N LYS A 298 -22.64 -10.48 -30.81
CA LYS A 298 -22.84 -9.33 -31.70
C LYS A 298 -23.94 -8.36 -31.26
N VAL A 299 -24.80 -8.75 -30.33
CA VAL A 299 -25.94 -7.91 -29.90
C VAL A 299 -25.89 -7.65 -28.40
N VAL A 300 -25.93 -8.71 -27.58
CA VAL A 300 -26.04 -8.55 -26.12
C VAL A 300 -24.77 -7.96 -25.52
N ILE A 301 -23.60 -8.52 -25.81
CA ILE A 301 -22.33 -8.01 -25.28
C ILE A 301 -22.11 -6.55 -25.71
N PRO A 302 -22.22 -6.17 -27.00
CA PRO A 302 -22.09 -4.77 -27.44
C PRO A 302 -23.09 -3.82 -26.77
N TYR A 303 -24.35 -4.25 -26.62
CA TYR A 303 -25.36 -3.43 -25.94
C TYR A 303 -25.03 -3.20 -24.46
N SER A 304 -24.46 -4.20 -23.79
CA SER A 304 -24.22 -4.18 -22.35
C SER A 304 -22.80 -3.78 -21.96
N VAL A 305 -21.94 -3.35 -22.90
CA VAL A 305 -20.51 -3.02 -22.65
C VAL A 305 -20.33 -2.06 -21.48
N SER A 306 -21.17 -1.02 -21.35
CA SER A 306 -21.02 -0.06 -20.26
C SER A 306 -21.21 -0.70 -18.89
N GLY A 307 -22.23 -1.56 -18.74
CA GLY A 307 -22.47 -2.25 -17.46
C GLY A 307 -21.47 -3.38 -17.19
N ILE A 308 -21.01 -4.08 -18.23
CA ILE A 308 -19.90 -5.04 -18.12
C ILE A 308 -18.64 -4.31 -17.63
N THR A 309 -18.34 -3.14 -18.22
CA THR A 309 -17.20 -2.30 -17.83
C THR A 309 -17.34 -1.85 -16.37
N SER A 310 -18.52 -1.39 -15.95
CA SER A 310 -18.75 -1.02 -14.54
C SER A 310 -18.54 -2.19 -13.58
N GLY A 311 -18.98 -3.41 -13.95
CA GLY A 311 -18.74 -4.62 -13.14
C GLY A 311 -17.26 -4.96 -13.01
N VAL A 312 -16.51 -4.82 -14.11
CA VAL A 312 -15.05 -5.01 -14.13
C VAL A 312 -14.34 -3.96 -13.27
N VAL A 313 -14.67 -2.67 -13.44
CA VAL A 313 -14.11 -1.57 -12.64
C VAL A 313 -14.34 -1.79 -11.15
N LEU A 314 -15.57 -2.17 -10.77
CA LEU A 314 -15.91 -2.42 -9.37
C LEU A 314 -15.15 -3.62 -8.80
N GLY A 315 -14.96 -4.68 -9.59
CA GLY A 315 -14.14 -5.84 -9.22
C GLY A 315 -12.65 -5.49 -9.04
N ILE A 316 -12.09 -4.70 -9.96
CA ILE A 316 -10.69 -4.22 -9.87
C ILE A 316 -10.51 -3.31 -8.65
N GLY A 317 -11.42 -2.36 -8.43
CA GLY A 317 -11.39 -1.48 -7.26
C GLY A 317 -11.42 -2.27 -5.95
N ARG A 318 -12.23 -3.34 -5.89
CA ARG A 318 -12.25 -4.25 -4.74
C ARG A 318 -10.92 -4.97 -4.54
N ALA A 319 -10.27 -5.45 -5.61
CA ALA A 319 -9.00 -6.17 -5.51
C ALA A 319 -7.81 -5.28 -5.10
N ILE A 320 -7.82 -4.00 -5.49
CA ILE A 320 -6.76 -3.03 -5.15
C ILE A 320 -6.91 -2.50 -3.72
N GLY A 321 -8.15 -2.29 -3.29
CA GLY A 321 -8.47 -1.75 -1.97
C GLY A 321 -8.59 -2.79 -0.86
N GLU A 322 -8.31 -4.07 -1.12
CA GLU A 322 -8.46 -5.11 -0.10
C GLU A 322 -7.31 -5.08 0.90
N THR A 323 -7.68 -5.11 2.18
CA THR A 323 -6.77 -4.87 3.30
C THR A 323 -6.55 -6.14 4.11
N MET A 324 -7.61 -6.65 4.74
CA MET A 324 -7.48 -7.64 5.82
C MET A 324 -7.23 -9.04 5.28
N ALA A 325 -7.92 -9.42 4.20
CA ALA A 325 -7.71 -10.74 3.61
C ALA A 325 -6.26 -10.91 3.14
N VAL A 326 -5.72 -9.86 2.50
CA VAL A 326 -4.36 -9.83 1.95
C VAL A 326 -3.32 -9.86 3.07
N LEU A 327 -3.50 -9.02 4.10
CA LEU A 327 -2.61 -8.97 5.26
C LEU A 327 -2.40 -10.36 5.90
N MET A 328 -3.46 -11.18 5.94
CA MET A 328 -3.41 -12.51 6.56
C MET A 328 -2.71 -13.58 5.72
N VAL A 329 -2.70 -13.47 4.38
CA VAL A 329 -2.34 -14.60 3.50
C VAL A 329 -1.10 -14.35 2.64
N THR A 330 -0.63 -13.11 2.53
CA THR A 330 0.50 -12.74 1.64
C THR A 330 1.85 -12.71 2.33
N GLY A 331 1.90 -12.96 3.64
CA GLY A 331 3.15 -13.00 4.42
C GLY A 331 3.61 -11.63 4.92
N ASN A 332 3.02 -10.54 4.41
CA ASN A 332 3.23 -9.17 4.90
C ASN A 332 4.72 -8.72 4.86
N ALA A 333 5.50 -9.22 3.90
CA ALA A 333 6.90 -8.86 3.72
C ALA A 333 7.05 -7.67 2.77
N ALA A 334 7.69 -6.59 3.22
CA ALA A 334 7.90 -5.38 2.43
C ALA A 334 9.12 -5.51 1.49
N VAL A 335 9.09 -6.53 0.63
CA VAL A 335 10.11 -6.83 -0.38
C VAL A 335 9.52 -6.71 -1.79
N ILE A 336 10.35 -6.39 -2.78
CA ILE A 336 9.91 -6.37 -4.18
C ILE A 336 9.76 -7.83 -4.65
N PRO A 337 8.54 -8.29 -4.97
CA PRO A 337 8.35 -9.67 -5.40
C PRO A 337 8.89 -9.85 -6.83
N HIS A 338 9.68 -10.90 -7.02
CA HIS A 338 10.15 -11.33 -8.35
C HIS A 338 9.31 -12.47 -8.91
N THR A 339 8.73 -13.28 -8.02
CA THR A 339 7.81 -14.36 -8.39
C THR A 339 6.49 -14.25 -7.65
N ILE A 340 5.44 -14.89 -8.17
CA ILE A 340 4.12 -14.89 -7.51
C ILE A 340 4.08 -15.75 -6.23
N LEU A 341 5.06 -16.64 -6.05
CA LEU A 341 5.14 -17.54 -4.90
C LEU A 341 5.86 -16.89 -3.71
N GLU A 342 6.45 -15.72 -3.89
CA GLU A 342 7.08 -14.96 -2.82
C GLU A 342 6.05 -14.21 -1.96
N PRO A 343 6.36 -14.02 -0.66
CA PRO A 343 5.57 -13.14 0.18
C PRO A 343 5.70 -11.70 -0.28
N LEU A 344 4.65 -10.92 -0.08
CA LEU A 344 4.61 -9.51 -0.43
C LEU A 344 3.76 -8.73 0.56
N ARG A 345 3.84 -7.41 0.47
CA ARG A 345 3.05 -6.48 1.27
C ARG A 345 2.38 -5.45 0.38
N THR A 346 1.12 -5.14 0.67
CA THR A 346 0.35 -4.15 -0.09
C THR A 346 0.23 -2.84 0.66
N ILE A 347 -0.10 -1.78 -0.07
CA ILE A 347 -0.35 -0.45 0.49
C ILE A 347 -1.48 -0.49 1.52
N PRO A 348 -2.68 -1.05 1.23
CA PRO A 348 -3.75 -1.09 2.22
C PRO A 348 -3.37 -1.87 3.48
N ALA A 349 -2.66 -3.00 3.33
CA ALA A 349 -2.17 -3.80 4.46
C ALA A 349 -1.16 -3.03 5.31
N THR A 350 -0.29 -2.24 4.70
CA THR A 350 0.70 -1.40 5.41
C THR A 350 0.01 -0.33 6.23
N ILE A 351 -0.91 0.41 5.61
CA ILE A 351 -1.70 1.46 6.29
C ILE A 351 -2.46 0.86 7.48
N ALA A 352 -3.14 -0.26 7.29
CA ALA A 352 -3.93 -0.86 8.36
C ALA A 352 -3.09 -1.43 9.51
N ALA A 353 -1.91 -1.96 9.22
CA ALA A 353 -1.04 -2.54 10.23
C ALA A 353 -0.30 -1.48 11.05
N GLU A 354 0.11 -0.36 10.43
CA GLU A 354 1.06 0.57 11.06
C GLU A 354 0.44 1.89 11.51
N LEU A 355 -0.71 2.31 10.96
CA LEU A 355 -1.30 3.62 11.26
C LEU A 355 -1.69 3.78 12.73
N GLY A 356 -2.06 2.68 13.40
CA GLY A 356 -2.39 2.70 14.83
C GLY A 356 -1.18 2.81 15.76
N GLU A 357 0.02 2.52 15.25
CA GLU A 357 1.27 2.53 16.03
C GLU A 357 2.13 3.77 15.73
N ALA A 358 1.90 4.44 14.60
CA ALA A 358 2.63 5.63 14.19
C ALA A 358 2.26 6.87 15.05
N PRO A 359 3.24 7.58 15.64
CA PRO A 359 2.98 8.82 16.38
C PRO A 359 2.37 9.90 15.48
N ALA A 360 1.26 10.51 15.91
CA ALA A 360 0.59 11.56 15.16
C ALA A 360 1.53 12.76 14.91
N GLY A 361 1.63 13.18 13.64
CA GLY A 361 2.52 14.26 13.20
C GLY A 361 3.99 13.86 13.02
N GLY A 362 4.35 12.59 13.21
CA GLY A 362 5.68 12.07 12.88
C GLY A 362 5.83 11.68 11.41
N ALA A 363 7.07 11.56 10.94
CA ALA A 363 7.37 11.19 9.55
C ALA A 363 6.72 9.85 9.14
N HIS A 364 6.69 8.85 10.02
CA HIS A 364 6.03 7.56 9.74
C HIS A 364 4.52 7.72 9.52
N TYR A 365 3.85 8.54 10.35
CA TYR A 365 2.43 8.84 10.20
C TYR A 365 2.15 9.50 8.84
N GLU A 366 2.89 10.57 8.51
CA GLU A 366 2.75 11.30 7.25
C GLU A 366 3.03 10.40 6.02
N ALA A 367 4.00 9.48 6.12
CA ALA A 367 4.31 8.51 5.07
C ALA A 367 3.13 7.56 4.78
N LEU A 368 2.38 7.13 5.81
CA LEU A 368 1.19 6.29 5.64
C LEU A 368 0.05 7.05 4.95
N PHE A 369 -0.11 8.36 5.21
CA PHE A 369 -1.05 9.20 4.46
C PHE A 369 -0.63 9.37 3.00
N LEU A 370 0.66 9.56 2.74
CA LEU A 370 1.18 9.63 1.38
C LEU A 370 0.97 8.31 0.63
N LEU A 371 1.11 7.15 1.26
CA LEU A 371 0.72 5.86 0.69
C LEU A 371 -0.77 5.83 0.28
N GLY A 372 -1.65 6.42 1.09
CA GLY A 372 -3.07 6.60 0.76
C GLY A 372 -3.29 7.49 -0.47
N VAL A 373 -2.53 8.58 -0.61
CA VAL A 373 -2.53 9.43 -1.83
C VAL A 373 -2.09 8.62 -3.05
N VAL A 374 -1.04 7.80 -2.91
CA VAL A 374 -0.56 6.93 -4.00
C VAL A 374 -1.62 5.92 -4.40
N LEU A 375 -2.27 5.26 -3.45
CA LEU A 375 -3.37 4.32 -3.71
C LEU A 375 -4.54 5.00 -4.42
N PHE A 376 -4.88 6.24 -4.03
CA PHE A 376 -5.90 7.05 -4.70
C PHE A 376 -5.55 7.27 -6.18
N PHE A 377 -4.31 7.68 -6.49
CA PHE A 377 -3.88 7.87 -7.88
C PHE A 377 -3.82 6.56 -8.66
N ILE A 378 -3.37 5.45 -8.06
CA ILE A 378 -3.38 4.12 -8.69
C ILE A 378 -4.81 3.75 -9.09
N SER A 379 -5.76 3.87 -8.15
CA SER A 379 -7.17 3.59 -8.40
C SER A 379 -7.75 4.50 -9.49
N LEU A 380 -7.46 5.81 -9.43
CA LEU A 380 -7.92 6.79 -10.42
C LEU A 380 -7.40 6.45 -11.83
N LEU A 381 -6.11 6.15 -11.97
CA LEU A 381 -5.49 5.80 -13.24
C LEU A 381 -6.09 4.53 -13.84
N ILE A 382 -6.32 3.52 -13.02
CA ILE A 382 -6.90 2.26 -13.45
C ILE A 382 -8.35 2.47 -13.90
N ASN A 383 -9.16 3.17 -13.11
CA ASN A 383 -10.54 3.50 -13.47
C ASN A 383 -10.61 4.29 -14.78
N PHE A 384 -9.75 5.30 -14.93
CA PHE A 384 -9.67 6.10 -16.15
C PHE A 384 -9.26 5.26 -17.37
N THR A 385 -8.29 4.35 -17.21
CA THR A 385 -7.82 3.47 -18.28
C THR A 385 -8.94 2.53 -18.75
N VAL A 386 -9.65 1.91 -17.81
CA VAL A 386 -10.76 0.99 -18.13
C VAL A 386 -11.90 1.74 -18.83
N GLU A 387 -12.27 2.93 -18.36
CA GLU A 387 -13.32 3.75 -18.98
C GLU A 387 -12.90 4.21 -20.39
N ALA A 388 -11.65 4.68 -20.56
CA ALA A 388 -11.13 5.13 -21.85
C ALA A 388 -11.10 4.00 -22.90
N VAL A 389 -10.76 2.77 -22.50
CA VAL A 389 -10.79 1.59 -23.37
C VAL A 389 -12.23 1.23 -23.75
N SER A 390 -13.19 1.39 -22.84
CA SER A 390 -14.61 1.12 -23.09
C SER A 390 -15.25 2.16 -24.01
N ALA A 391 -14.94 3.45 -23.79
CA ALA A 391 -15.48 4.55 -24.59
C ALA A 391 -15.05 4.49 -26.07
N ARG A 392 -13.86 3.96 -26.38
CA ARG A 392 -13.39 3.75 -27.77
C ARG A 392 -14.15 2.65 -28.52
N LYS A 393 -14.95 1.83 -27.84
CA LYS A 393 -15.74 0.74 -28.44
C LYS A 393 -17.23 1.08 -28.63
N ARG A 394 -17.65 2.28 -28.22
CA ARG A 394 -18.91 2.90 -28.64
C ARG A 394 -18.72 3.59 -29.99
#